data_AF-A0A351LBC4-F1
#
_entry.id   AF-A0A351LBC4-F1
#
_cell.length_a   1.000
_cell.length_b   1.000
_cell.length_c   1.000
_cell.angle_alpha   90.00
_cell.angle_beta   90.00
_cell.angle_gamma   90.00
#
_symmetry.space_group_name_H-M   'P 1'
#
loop_
_entity.id
_entity.type
_entity.pdbx_description
1 polymer ?
#
loop_
_entity_poly.entity_id
_entity_poly.type
_entity_poly.pdbx_seq_one_letter_code
_entity_poly.pdbx_strand_id
1 'polypeptide(L)'
;PHPQINHPRVLAVGGLIVAFVLLFFVIGESLPIPISPAAVALLGAALAMLLAHHTKIDTLNHILRDVDWSTLIFFMSIFVLIGGLEKTGVVQGLSGVLATILGRNIALGSIVILFFVGLISSVVPNIPLVVAMVPLLKQYVVNVGLVGAEVLSPDFQGQFPPEVLPLFYAMMFGATLGGNGTLVGASSNIVAAGISEQHGRRISFQKFLHYGIPVMTLQLIASALFVIVRFLL
;
A
#
# COMPACT_ATOMS: atom_id res chain seq x y z
N PRO A 1 -17.42 25.53 16.79
CA PRO A 1 -18.01 26.49 15.81
C PRO A 1 -18.05 25.79 14.45
N HIS A 2 -19.18 25.80 13.75
CA HIS A 2 -19.26 25.19 12.42
C HIS A 2 -18.42 26.01 11.42
N PRO A 3 -17.66 25.36 10.53
CA PRO A 3 -16.89 26.07 9.51
C PRO A 3 -17.84 26.86 8.60
N GLN A 4 -17.57 28.16 8.41
CA GLN A 4 -18.36 29.02 7.53
C GLN A 4 -17.86 28.89 6.08
N ILE A 5 -18.78 28.74 5.13
CA ILE A 5 -18.46 28.66 3.70
C ILE A 5 -18.40 30.07 3.12
N ASN A 6 -17.19 30.57 2.89
CA ASN A 6 -16.97 31.93 2.36
C ASN A 6 -17.13 32.00 0.82
N HIS A 7 -16.88 30.90 0.10
CA HIS A 7 -16.86 30.87 -1.37
C HIS A 7 -17.64 29.67 -1.94
N PRO A 8 -18.97 29.74 -2.01
CA PRO A 8 -19.81 28.58 -2.38
C PRO A 8 -19.57 28.08 -3.81
N ARG A 9 -19.27 28.98 -4.76
CA ARG A 9 -18.97 28.60 -6.14
C ARG A 9 -17.64 27.84 -6.26
N VAL A 10 -16.60 28.30 -5.56
CA VAL A 10 -15.29 27.65 -5.56
C VAL A 10 -15.38 26.28 -4.91
N LEU A 11 -16.13 26.18 -3.81
CA LEU A 11 -16.43 24.91 -3.17
C LEU A 11 -17.17 23.94 -4.11
N ALA A 12 -18.19 24.41 -4.84
CA ALA A 12 -18.93 23.58 -5.78
C ALA A 12 -18.03 23.06 -6.91
N VAL A 13 -17.22 23.92 -7.53
CA VAL A 13 -16.29 23.51 -8.60
C VAL A 13 -15.19 22.58 -8.06
N GLY A 14 -14.65 22.87 -6.88
CA GLY A 14 -13.70 21.99 -6.19
C GLY A 14 -14.31 20.61 -5.91
N GLY A 15 -15.56 20.56 -5.45
CA GLY A 15 -16.31 19.32 -5.27
C GLY A 15 -16.50 18.54 -6.57
N LEU A 16 -16.76 19.23 -7.68
CA LEU A 16 -16.83 18.60 -9.01
C LEU A 16 -15.46 18.04 -9.45
N ILE A 17 -14.36 18.75 -9.19
CA ILE A 17 -13.00 18.25 -9.48
C ILE A 17 -12.72 16.99 -8.65
N VAL A 18 -13.06 16.97 -7.36
CA VAL A 18 -12.89 15.79 -6.52
C VAL A 18 -13.75 14.63 -7.02
N ALA A 19 -15.02 14.87 -7.35
CA ALA A 19 -15.90 13.84 -7.91
C ALA A 19 -15.37 13.29 -9.25
N PHE A 20 -14.84 14.17 -10.12
CA PHE A 20 -14.16 13.79 -11.34
C PHE A 20 -12.95 12.89 -11.06
N VAL A 21 -12.07 13.29 -10.14
CA VAL A 21 -10.90 12.49 -9.77
C VAL A 21 -11.32 11.12 -9.25
N LEU A 22 -12.30 11.05 -8.34
CA LEU A 22 -12.77 9.78 -7.79
C LEU A 22 -13.38 8.87 -8.85
N LEU A 23 -14.17 9.44 -9.77
CA LEU A 23 -14.76 8.69 -10.86
C LEU A 23 -13.67 8.09 -11.77
N PHE A 24 -12.78 8.94 -12.28
CA PHE A 24 -11.73 8.52 -13.20
C PHE A 24 -10.64 7.68 -12.53
N PHE A 25 -10.44 7.79 -11.22
CA PHE A 25 -9.56 6.88 -10.48
C PHE A 25 -10.07 5.44 -10.57
N VAL A 26 -11.39 5.23 -10.56
CA VAL A 26 -12.01 3.91 -10.65
C VAL A 26 -12.14 3.42 -12.09
N ILE A 27 -12.60 4.27 -13.01
CA ILE A 27 -12.90 3.85 -14.39
C ILE A 27 -11.76 4.10 -15.39
N GLY A 28 -10.75 4.88 -15.01
CA GLY A 28 -9.74 5.42 -15.92
C GLY A 28 -8.92 4.35 -16.63
N GLU A 29 -8.57 3.25 -15.93
CA GLU A 29 -7.86 2.13 -16.55
C GLU A 29 -8.74 1.29 -17.49
N SER A 30 -10.07 1.35 -17.32
CA SER A 30 -11.03 0.60 -18.16
C SER A 30 -11.39 1.32 -19.47
N LEU A 31 -10.87 2.52 -19.69
CA LEU A 31 -11.13 3.29 -20.91
C LEU A 31 -10.35 2.73 -22.10
N PRO A 32 -10.81 2.98 -23.36
CA PRO A 32 -10.07 2.57 -24.56
C PRO A 32 -8.65 3.11 -24.62
N ILE A 33 -8.43 4.29 -24.04
CA ILE A 33 -7.11 4.86 -23.77
C ILE A 33 -6.96 4.88 -22.24
N PRO A 34 -6.24 3.92 -21.65
CA PRO A 34 -6.12 3.81 -20.21
C PRO A 34 -5.46 5.05 -19.61
N ILE A 35 -6.07 5.61 -18.57
CA ILE A 35 -5.51 6.69 -17.78
C ILE A 35 -5.19 6.13 -16.40
N SER A 36 -3.91 6.12 -16.04
CA SER A 36 -3.49 5.58 -14.74
C SER A 36 -4.03 6.42 -13.58
N PRO A 37 -4.27 5.83 -12.41
CA PRO A 37 -4.73 6.56 -11.23
C PRO A 37 -3.83 7.74 -10.85
N ALA A 38 -2.51 7.61 -11.06
CA ALA A 38 -1.54 8.69 -10.86
C ALA A 38 -1.75 9.87 -11.83
N ALA A 39 -2.03 9.59 -13.11
CA ALA A 39 -2.32 10.63 -14.09
C ALA A 39 -3.63 11.37 -13.76
N VAL A 40 -4.67 10.64 -13.33
CA VAL A 40 -5.93 11.24 -12.87
C VAL A 40 -5.71 12.16 -11.67
N ALA A 41 -4.93 11.72 -10.68
CA ALA A 41 -4.60 12.54 -9.52
C ALA A 41 -3.86 13.83 -9.88
N LEU A 42 -2.87 13.75 -10.79
CA LEU A 42 -2.13 14.92 -11.27
C LEU A 42 -3.01 15.88 -12.08
N LEU A 43 -3.91 15.37 -12.91
CA LEU A 43 -4.90 16.17 -13.63
C LEU A 43 -5.83 16.90 -12.64
N GLY A 44 -6.34 16.19 -11.63
CA GLY A 44 -7.15 16.77 -10.56
C GLY A 44 -6.42 17.88 -9.80
N ALA A 45 -5.18 17.64 -9.42
CA ALA A 45 -4.33 18.63 -8.76
C ALA A 45 -4.09 19.85 -9.65
N ALA A 46 -3.81 19.65 -10.94
CA ALA A 46 -3.63 20.74 -11.90
C ALA A 46 -4.91 21.58 -12.05
N LEU A 47 -6.08 20.94 -12.17
CA LEU A 47 -7.38 21.63 -12.25
C LEU A 47 -7.70 22.40 -10.96
N ALA A 48 -7.42 21.81 -9.79
CA ALA A 48 -7.61 22.46 -8.51
C ALA A 48 -6.68 23.67 -8.32
N MET A 49 -5.41 23.54 -8.70
CA MET A 49 -4.45 24.65 -8.69
C MET A 49 -4.84 25.76 -9.67
N LEU A 50 -5.34 25.41 -10.86
CA LEU A 50 -5.85 26.37 -11.83
C LEU A 50 -7.06 27.15 -11.26
N LEU A 51 -8.00 26.44 -10.64
CA LEU A 51 -9.14 27.06 -9.95
C LEU A 51 -8.68 28.00 -8.84
N ALA A 52 -7.74 27.58 -8.00
CA ALA A 52 -7.19 28.40 -6.93
C ALA A 52 -6.51 29.67 -7.48
N HIS A 53 -5.72 29.53 -8.55
CA HIS A 53 -5.06 30.65 -9.21
C HIS A 53 -6.05 31.67 -9.79
N HIS A 54 -7.09 31.22 -10.51
CA HIS A 54 -8.09 32.11 -11.11
C HIS A 54 -8.96 32.80 -10.07
N THR A 55 -9.33 32.09 -9.00
CA THR A 55 -10.19 32.64 -7.94
C THR A 55 -9.41 33.48 -6.92
N LYS A 56 -8.07 33.40 -6.95
CA LYS A 56 -7.15 34.02 -5.99
C LYS A 56 -7.47 33.68 -4.53
N ILE A 57 -8.09 32.51 -4.32
CA ILE A 57 -8.46 32.04 -2.98
C ILE A 57 -7.23 31.59 -2.19
N ASP A 58 -6.20 31.13 -2.89
CA ASP A 58 -4.89 30.80 -2.34
C ASP A 58 -3.82 30.89 -3.45
N THR A 59 -2.54 30.79 -3.05
CA THR A 59 -1.39 30.83 -3.94
C THR A 59 -0.83 29.43 -4.20
N LEU A 60 -0.28 29.19 -5.39
CA LEU A 60 0.39 27.91 -5.71
C LEU A 60 1.49 27.56 -4.69
N ASN A 61 2.23 28.56 -4.21
CA ASN A 61 3.30 28.34 -3.24
C ASN A 61 2.78 27.84 -1.89
N HIS A 62 1.60 28.29 -1.45
CA HIS A 62 0.98 27.76 -0.24
C HIS A 62 0.50 26.33 -0.44
N ILE A 63 -0.24 26.07 -1.53
CA ILE A 63 -0.75 24.73 -1.85
C ILE A 63 0.40 23.70 -1.95
N LEU A 64 1.51 24.07 -2.61
CA LEU A 64 2.68 23.18 -2.73
C LEU A 64 3.43 22.98 -1.40
N ARG A 65 3.30 23.89 -0.44
CA ARG A 65 3.86 23.71 0.91
C ARG A 65 3.06 22.75 1.76
N ASP A 66 1.76 22.60 1.48
CA ASP A 66 0.89 21.64 2.18
C ASP A 66 1.13 20.18 1.74
N VAL A 67 1.89 19.96 0.66
CA VAL A 67 2.31 18.63 0.22
C VAL A 67 3.27 18.03 1.24
N ASP A 68 3.04 16.76 1.61
CA ASP A 68 3.92 16.00 2.50
C ASP A 68 5.19 15.52 1.76
N TRP A 69 6.12 16.46 1.57
CA TRP A 69 7.41 16.21 0.91
C TRP A 69 8.26 15.17 1.65
N SER A 70 8.16 15.11 2.97
CA SER A 70 8.90 14.14 3.78
C SER A 70 8.50 12.70 3.43
N THR A 71 7.20 12.43 3.31
CA THR A 71 6.72 11.10 2.90
C THR A 71 7.12 10.75 1.47
N LEU A 72 7.07 11.70 0.54
CA LEU A 72 7.51 11.47 -0.85
C LEU A 72 9.00 11.11 -0.93
N ILE A 73 9.87 11.88 -0.27
CA ILE A 73 11.32 11.63 -0.23
C ILE A 73 11.63 10.30 0.45
N PHE A 74 10.89 9.94 1.50
CA PHE A 74 11.03 8.66 2.18
C PHE A 74 10.75 7.48 1.23
N PHE A 75 9.64 7.52 0.47
CA PHE A 75 9.34 6.47 -0.50
C PHE A 75 10.35 6.42 -1.65
N MET A 76 10.79 7.56 -2.18
CA MET A 76 11.88 7.59 -3.17
C MET A 76 13.14 6.92 -2.63
N SER A 77 13.52 7.23 -1.40
CA SER A 77 14.71 6.67 -0.75
C SER A 77 14.60 5.16 -0.54
N ILE A 78 13.42 4.66 -0.16
CA ILE A 78 13.15 3.22 -0.03
C ILE A 78 13.21 2.52 -1.38
N PHE A 79 12.65 3.11 -2.43
CA PHE A 79 12.70 2.51 -3.77
C PHE A 79 14.14 2.41 -4.28
N VAL A 80 14.95 3.45 -4.06
CA VAL A 80 16.38 3.44 -4.35
C VAL A 80 17.11 2.37 -3.52
N LEU A 81 16.81 2.27 -2.22
CA LEU A 81 17.40 1.25 -1.35
C LEU A 81 17.07 -0.16 -1.83
N ILE A 82 15.80 -0.44 -2.12
CA ILE A 82 15.34 -1.76 -2.58
C ILE A 82 15.98 -2.10 -3.92
N GLY A 83 16.03 -1.16 -4.87
CA GLY A 83 16.76 -1.35 -6.13
C GLY A 83 18.26 -1.64 -5.90
N GLY A 84 18.86 -1.01 -4.89
CA GLY A 84 20.22 -1.33 -4.45
C GLY A 84 20.36 -2.76 -3.88
N LEU A 85 19.41 -3.21 -3.07
CA LEU A 85 19.38 -4.58 -2.53
C LEU A 85 19.19 -5.64 -3.63
N GLU A 86 18.42 -5.33 -4.67
CA GLU A 86 18.28 -6.19 -5.84
C GLU A 86 19.60 -6.30 -6.61
N LYS A 87 20.24 -5.17 -6.91
CA LYS A 87 21.52 -5.14 -7.66
C LYS A 87 22.69 -5.76 -6.90
N THR A 88 22.66 -5.73 -5.58
CA THR A 88 23.70 -6.34 -4.72
C THR A 88 23.49 -7.85 -4.48
N GLY A 89 22.38 -8.42 -4.93
CA GLY A 89 22.07 -9.85 -4.77
C GLY A 89 21.54 -10.23 -3.39
N VAL A 90 21.28 -9.27 -2.49
CA VAL A 90 20.70 -9.53 -1.17
C VAL A 90 19.32 -10.19 -1.31
N VAL A 91 18.50 -9.69 -2.24
CA VAL A 91 17.18 -10.25 -2.52
C VAL A 91 17.29 -11.70 -2.99
N GLN A 92 18.32 -12.03 -3.78
CA GLN A 92 18.55 -13.39 -4.26
C GLN A 92 19.04 -14.34 -3.15
N GLY A 93 19.84 -13.84 -2.21
CA GLY A 93 20.23 -14.59 -1.01
C GLY A 93 19.02 -14.92 -0.12
N LEU A 94 18.18 -13.92 0.15
CA LEU A 94 16.97 -14.11 0.96
C LEU A 94 15.95 -15.04 0.28
N SER A 95 15.78 -14.94 -1.04
CA SER A 95 14.89 -15.84 -1.77
C SER A 95 15.41 -17.28 -1.77
N GLY A 96 16.73 -17.49 -1.73
CA GLY A 96 17.34 -18.81 -1.54
C GLY A 96 17.01 -19.44 -0.17
N VAL A 97 17.00 -18.63 0.90
CA VAL A 97 16.56 -19.07 2.23
C VAL A 97 15.09 -19.48 2.20
N LEU A 98 14.22 -18.66 1.59
CA LEU A 98 12.81 -19.01 1.41
C LEU A 98 12.64 -20.30 0.60
N ALA A 99 13.44 -20.50 -0.46
CA ALA A 99 13.43 -21.71 -1.28
C ALA A 99 13.79 -22.96 -0.47
N THR A 100 14.71 -22.85 0.49
CA THR A 100 15.10 -23.98 1.34
C THR A 100 14.04 -24.29 2.39
N ILE A 101 13.41 -23.27 2.98
CA ILE A 101 12.41 -23.44 4.04
C ILE A 101 11.05 -23.90 3.47
N LEU A 102 10.59 -23.26 2.39
CA LEU A 102 9.24 -23.44 1.85
C LEU A 102 9.20 -24.40 0.66
N GLY A 103 10.31 -24.57 -0.06
CA GLY A 103 10.37 -25.38 -1.27
C GLY A 103 9.33 -24.97 -2.31
N ARG A 104 8.75 -25.95 -3.00
CA ARG A 104 7.67 -25.75 -3.99
C ARG A 104 6.25 -25.80 -3.37
N ASN A 105 6.13 -25.88 -2.04
CA ASN A 105 4.84 -26.00 -1.39
C ASN A 105 4.17 -24.62 -1.26
N ILE A 106 3.37 -24.26 -2.27
CA ILE A 106 2.64 -22.98 -2.32
C ILE A 106 1.68 -22.83 -1.14
N ALA A 107 1.02 -23.91 -0.73
CA ALA A 107 0.07 -23.86 0.38
C ALA A 107 0.76 -23.41 1.67
N LEU A 108 1.84 -24.12 2.04
CA LEU A 108 2.65 -23.78 3.20
C LEU A 108 3.27 -22.38 3.05
N GLY A 109 3.84 -22.08 1.89
CA GLY A 109 4.46 -20.78 1.61
C GLY A 109 3.49 -19.63 1.80
N SER A 110 2.26 -19.75 1.29
CA SER A 110 1.24 -18.71 1.39
C SER A 110 0.86 -18.44 2.84
N ILE A 111 0.65 -19.48 3.64
CA ILE A 111 0.30 -19.32 5.05
C ILE A 111 1.46 -18.71 5.84
N VAL A 112 2.69 -19.20 5.64
CA VAL A 112 3.87 -18.67 6.32
C VAL A 112 4.08 -17.20 5.96
N ILE A 113 4.02 -16.85 4.68
CA ILE A 113 4.17 -15.47 4.20
C ILE A 113 3.08 -14.57 4.77
N LEU A 114 1.82 -15.02 4.79
CA LEU A 114 0.70 -14.21 5.32
C LEU A 114 0.96 -13.79 6.76
N PHE A 115 1.30 -14.73 7.64
CA PHE A 115 1.53 -14.43 9.05
C PHE A 115 2.86 -13.70 9.26
N PHE A 116 3.92 -14.08 8.56
CA PHE A 116 5.23 -13.43 8.68
C PHE A 116 5.17 -11.96 8.26
N VAL A 117 4.64 -11.68 7.07
CA VAL A 117 4.46 -10.32 6.56
C VAL A 117 3.47 -9.56 7.43
N GLY A 118 2.38 -10.20 7.90
CA GLY A 118 1.44 -9.60 8.85
C GLY A 118 2.09 -9.13 10.14
N LEU A 119 2.93 -9.97 10.75
CA LEU A 119 3.65 -9.62 11.97
C LEU A 119 4.64 -8.46 11.72
N ILE A 120 5.39 -8.49 10.62
CA ILE A 120 6.32 -7.40 10.29
C ILE A 120 5.56 -6.09 10.02
N SER A 121 4.45 -6.16 9.27
CA SER A 121 3.59 -5.02 8.96
C SER A 121 3.00 -4.34 10.20
N SER A 122 2.89 -5.07 11.32
CA SER A 122 2.48 -4.48 12.58
C SER A 122 3.44 -3.39 13.09
N VAL A 123 4.68 -3.35 12.59
CA VAL A 123 5.70 -2.34 12.96
C VAL A 123 6.19 -1.55 11.74
N VAL A 124 6.26 -2.20 10.58
CA VAL A 124 6.76 -1.60 9.33
C VAL A 124 5.59 -1.15 8.47
N PRO A 125 5.58 0.10 7.95
CA PRO A 125 4.51 0.57 7.09
C PRO A 125 4.29 -0.32 5.86
N ASN A 126 3.03 -0.49 5.49
CA ASN A 126 2.58 -1.42 4.45
C ASN A 126 3.27 -1.20 3.09
N ILE A 127 3.41 0.06 2.66
CA ILE A 127 3.99 0.41 1.35
C ILE A 127 5.45 -0.05 1.23
N PRO A 128 6.38 0.38 2.10
CA PRO A 128 7.78 -0.10 2.09
C PRO A 128 7.89 -1.62 2.13
N LEU A 129 7.06 -2.27 2.95
CA LEU A 129 7.11 -3.73 3.12
C LEU A 129 6.73 -4.45 1.83
N VAL A 130 5.63 -4.05 1.19
CA VAL A 130 5.22 -4.63 -0.10
C VAL A 130 6.29 -4.41 -1.17
N VAL A 131 6.88 -3.22 -1.23
CA VAL A 131 7.92 -2.92 -2.23
C VAL A 131 9.14 -3.82 -2.07
N ALA A 132 9.49 -4.21 -0.83
CA ALA A 132 10.58 -5.15 -0.59
C ALA A 132 10.17 -6.61 -0.84
N MET A 133 8.92 -6.98 -0.49
CA MET A 133 8.44 -8.35 -0.59
C MET A 133 8.10 -8.77 -2.02
N VAL A 134 7.61 -7.88 -2.88
CA VAL A 134 7.30 -8.17 -4.29
C VAL A 134 8.51 -8.75 -5.04
N PRO A 135 9.67 -8.09 -5.10
CA PRO A 135 10.83 -8.64 -5.80
C PRO A 135 11.39 -9.88 -5.11
N LEU A 136 11.33 -9.95 -3.78
CA LEU A 136 11.72 -11.15 -3.03
C LEU A 136 10.88 -12.37 -3.40
N LEU A 137 9.55 -12.22 -3.48
CA LEU A 137 8.66 -13.31 -3.87
C LEU A 137 8.80 -13.68 -5.35
N LYS A 138 8.96 -12.69 -6.25
CA LYS A 138 9.29 -12.94 -7.65
C LYS A 138 10.57 -13.79 -7.78
N GLN A 139 11.63 -13.41 -7.07
CA GLN A 139 12.88 -14.16 -7.04
C GLN A 139 12.71 -15.55 -6.44
N TYR A 140 11.92 -15.69 -5.38
CA TYR A 140 11.63 -16.99 -4.77
C TYR A 140 10.93 -17.95 -5.74
N VAL A 141 9.86 -17.51 -6.42
CA VAL A 141 9.11 -18.38 -7.34
C VAL A 141 9.91 -18.78 -8.58
N VAL A 142 10.86 -17.93 -9.00
CA VAL A 142 11.84 -18.27 -10.04
C VAL A 142 12.86 -19.29 -9.52
N ASN A 143 13.41 -19.08 -8.33
CA ASN A 143 14.40 -19.99 -7.74
C ASN A 143 13.86 -21.41 -7.52
N VAL A 144 12.58 -21.56 -7.15
CA VAL A 144 11.95 -22.88 -6.99
C VAL A 144 11.39 -23.44 -8.32
N GLY A 145 11.65 -22.77 -9.44
CA GLY A 145 11.29 -23.19 -10.78
C GLY A 145 9.79 -23.29 -11.02
N LEU A 146 8.99 -22.41 -10.40
CA LEU A 146 7.54 -22.33 -10.62
C LEU A 146 7.19 -21.33 -11.73
N VAL A 147 8.07 -20.36 -11.99
CA VAL A 147 7.92 -19.36 -13.05
C VAL A 147 9.28 -19.11 -13.70
N GLY A 148 9.31 -18.71 -14.97
CA GLY A 148 10.56 -18.36 -15.66
C GLY A 148 11.11 -17.00 -15.25
N ALA A 149 12.37 -16.74 -15.61
CA ALA A 149 13.10 -15.53 -15.22
C ALA A 149 12.54 -14.24 -15.83
N GLU A 150 11.66 -14.34 -16.83
CA GLU A 150 10.98 -13.21 -17.46
C GLU A 150 10.22 -12.32 -16.48
N VAL A 151 9.71 -12.89 -15.36
CA VAL A 151 8.96 -12.13 -14.34
C VAL A 151 9.81 -11.17 -13.52
N LEU A 152 11.13 -11.35 -13.55
CA LEU A 152 12.11 -10.50 -12.89
C LEU A 152 12.39 -9.21 -13.68
N SER A 153 11.94 -9.14 -14.94
CA SER A 153 12.00 -7.90 -15.70
C SER A 153 11.19 -6.81 -14.98
N PRO A 154 11.74 -5.59 -14.80
CA PRO A 154 11.00 -4.46 -14.24
C PRO A 154 9.72 -4.14 -15.03
N ASP A 155 9.75 -4.39 -16.34
CA ASP A 155 8.66 -4.09 -17.28
C ASP A 155 7.75 -5.31 -17.55
N PHE A 156 7.79 -6.33 -16.69
CA PHE A 156 6.93 -7.50 -16.84
C PHE A 156 5.45 -7.12 -16.67
N GLN A 157 4.71 -7.13 -17.78
CA GLN A 157 3.25 -6.92 -17.83
C GLN A 157 2.46 -8.22 -18.01
N GLY A 158 3.13 -9.38 -17.96
CA GLY A 158 2.48 -10.68 -18.08
C GLY A 158 1.66 -11.04 -16.85
N GLN A 159 0.81 -12.05 -16.98
CA GLN A 159 0.08 -12.62 -15.85
C GLN A 159 0.93 -13.69 -15.18
N PHE A 160 0.89 -13.73 -13.85
CA PHE A 160 1.49 -14.83 -13.11
C PHE A 160 0.64 -16.10 -13.25
N PRO A 161 1.27 -17.29 -13.28
CA PRO A 161 0.54 -18.55 -13.26
C PRO A 161 -0.41 -18.63 -12.06
N PRO A 162 -1.65 -19.13 -12.22
CA PRO A 162 -2.63 -19.22 -11.14
C PRO A 162 -2.10 -19.93 -9.89
N GLU A 163 -1.16 -20.85 -10.07
CA GLU A 163 -0.55 -21.66 -9.02
C GLU A 163 0.29 -20.84 -8.04
N VAL A 164 0.88 -19.72 -8.46
CA VAL A 164 1.73 -18.88 -7.58
C VAL A 164 1.00 -17.67 -7.02
N LEU A 165 -0.17 -17.32 -7.57
CA LEU A 165 -1.00 -16.23 -7.09
C LEU A 165 -1.26 -16.25 -5.58
N PRO A 166 -1.49 -17.41 -4.92
CA PRO A 166 -1.80 -17.45 -3.50
C PRO A 166 -0.72 -16.80 -2.62
N LEU A 167 0.55 -16.88 -3.02
CA LEU A 167 1.67 -16.23 -2.32
C LEU A 167 1.54 -14.71 -2.32
N PHE A 168 1.17 -14.14 -3.46
CA PHE A 168 1.02 -12.69 -3.63
C PHE A 168 -0.23 -12.18 -2.92
N TYR A 169 -1.35 -12.91 -2.98
CA TYR A 169 -2.55 -12.59 -2.19
C TYR A 169 -2.27 -12.67 -0.69
N ALA A 170 -1.60 -13.72 -0.24
CA ALA A 170 -1.18 -13.89 1.15
C ALA A 170 -0.30 -12.73 1.63
N MET A 171 0.71 -12.34 0.84
CA MET A 171 1.57 -11.21 1.13
C MET A 171 0.79 -9.89 1.17
N MET A 172 -0.12 -9.65 0.23
CA MET A 172 -0.97 -8.46 0.20
C MET A 172 -1.88 -8.39 1.44
N PHE A 173 -2.53 -9.49 1.81
CA PHE A 173 -3.37 -9.54 3.02
C PHE A 173 -2.54 -9.33 4.29
N GLY A 174 -1.42 -10.04 4.42
CA GLY A 174 -0.48 -9.86 5.52
C GLY A 174 -0.02 -8.41 5.64
N ALA A 175 0.51 -7.84 4.56
CA ALA A 175 1.02 -6.47 4.56
C ALA A 175 -0.05 -5.41 4.79
N THR A 176 -1.32 -5.66 4.47
CA THR A 176 -2.38 -4.66 4.64
C THR A 176 -3.05 -4.75 6.00
N LEU A 177 -3.31 -5.98 6.47
CA LEU A 177 -4.05 -6.24 7.71
C LEU A 177 -3.13 -6.29 8.93
N GLY A 178 -1.85 -6.62 8.74
CA GLY A 178 -0.84 -6.64 9.80
C GLY A 178 -0.67 -5.30 10.51
N GLY A 179 -0.71 -4.20 9.76
CA GLY A 179 -0.60 -2.83 10.27
C GLY A 179 -1.67 -2.46 11.30
N ASN A 180 -2.77 -3.21 11.38
CA ASN A 180 -3.82 -3.02 12.38
C ASN A 180 -3.41 -3.53 13.77
N GLY A 181 -2.33 -4.30 13.88
CA GLY A 181 -1.87 -4.88 15.14
C GLY A 181 -1.35 -3.84 16.14
N THR A 182 -0.71 -2.78 15.67
CA THR A 182 -0.14 -1.74 16.55
C THR A 182 -0.47 -0.33 16.09
N LEU A 183 -0.29 0.62 16.99
CA LEU A 183 -0.52 2.04 16.72
C LEU A 183 0.42 2.59 15.64
N VAL A 184 1.62 2.03 15.49
CA VAL A 184 2.65 2.51 14.54
C VAL A 184 2.64 1.76 13.20
N GLY A 185 1.95 0.61 13.13
CA GLY A 185 1.93 -0.23 11.93
C GLY A 185 1.26 0.43 10.72
N ALA A 186 0.31 1.34 10.95
CA ALA A 186 -0.34 2.11 9.89
C ALA A 186 -0.41 3.60 10.23
N SER A 187 -0.18 4.45 9.22
CA SER A 187 -0.29 5.90 9.34
C SER A 187 -1.71 6.34 9.74
N SER A 188 -2.74 5.63 9.26
CA SER A 188 -4.14 5.85 9.64
C SER A 188 -4.37 5.69 11.14
N ASN A 189 -3.69 4.76 11.81
CA ASN A 189 -3.80 4.55 13.25
C ASN A 189 -3.26 5.75 14.03
N ILE A 190 -2.11 6.29 13.60
CA ILE A 190 -1.48 7.49 14.18
C ILE A 190 -2.38 8.71 13.97
N VAL A 191 -2.91 8.90 12.77
CA VAL A 191 -3.82 10.02 12.45
C VAL A 191 -5.08 9.94 13.31
N ALA A 192 -5.72 8.77 13.40
CA ALA A 192 -6.91 8.57 14.21
C ALA A 192 -6.64 8.84 15.70
N ALA A 193 -5.51 8.37 16.24
CA ALA A 193 -5.11 8.64 17.62
C ALA A 193 -4.80 10.11 17.87
N GLY A 194 -4.14 10.78 16.92
CA GLY A 194 -3.85 12.22 16.98
C GLY A 194 -5.13 13.06 17.02
N ILE A 195 -6.12 12.74 16.16
CA ILE A 195 -7.43 13.40 16.19
C ILE A 195 -8.14 13.17 17.52
N SER A 196 -8.10 11.94 18.05
CA SER A 196 -8.70 11.62 19.35
C SER A 196 -8.05 12.42 20.49
N GLU A 197 -6.73 12.58 20.46
CA GLU A 197 -5.97 13.36 21.44
C GLU A 197 -6.30 14.86 21.36
N GLN A 198 -6.49 15.42 20.16
CA GLN A 198 -6.96 16.80 19.97
C GLN A 198 -8.35 17.06 20.60
N HIS A 199 -9.18 16.03 20.74
CA HIS A 199 -10.48 16.09 21.40
C HIS A 199 -10.42 15.66 22.89
N GLY A 200 -9.23 15.64 23.48
CA GLY A 200 -9.02 15.34 24.90
C GLY A 200 -9.10 13.84 25.26
N ARG A 201 -9.13 12.94 24.27
CA ARG A 201 -9.14 11.48 24.49
C ARG A 201 -7.88 10.84 23.93
N ARG A 202 -6.85 10.73 24.76
CA ARG A 202 -5.60 10.09 24.35
C ARG A 202 -5.76 8.57 24.19
N ILE A 203 -5.26 8.03 23.07
CA ILE A 203 -5.14 6.59 22.84
C ILE A 203 -3.67 6.20 23.03
N SER A 204 -3.35 5.61 24.18
CA SER A 204 -2.00 5.12 24.44
C SER A 204 -1.65 3.91 23.55
N PHE A 205 -0.37 3.71 23.26
CA PHE A 205 0.13 2.54 22.53
C PHE A 205 -0.36 1.21 23.13
N GLN A 206 -0.26 1.01 24.44
CA GLN A 206 -0.71 -0.21 25.12
C GLN A 206 -2.22 -0.45 24.95
N LYS A 207 -3.03 0.60 25.12
CA LYS A 207 -4.47 0.53 24.89
C LYS A 207 -4.78 0.13 23.44
N PHE A 208 -4.11 0.72 22.46
CA PHE A 208 -4.29 0.32 21.07
C PHE A 208 -3.89 -1.14 20.86
N LEU A 209 -2.71 -1.54 21.32
CA LEU A 209 -2.17 -2.90 21.18
C LEU A 209 -3.11 -3.97 21.74
N HIS A 210 -3.75 -3.69 22.88
CA HIS A 210 -4.70 -4.60 23.52
C HIS A 210 -5.91 -4.94 22.63
N TYR A 211 -6.36 -4.01 21.79
CA TYR A 211 -7.42 -4.25 20.81
C TYR A 211 -6.88 -4.64 19.44
N GLY A 212 -5.76 -4.05 19.03
CA GLY A 212 -5.15 -4.20 17.72
C GLY A 212 -4.65 -5.61 17.46
N ILE A 213 -3.91 -6.22 18.41
CA ILE A 213 -3.38 -7.58 18.22
C ILE A 213 -4.53 -8.60 18.04
N PRO A 214 -5.55 -8.67 18.91
CA PRO A 214 -6.67 -9.59 18.70
C PRO A 214 -7.36 -9.40 17.35
N VAL A 215 -7.61 -8.15 16.95
CA VAL A 215 -8.25 -7.84 15.66
C VAL A 215 -7.37 -8.27 14.49
N MET A 216 -6.08 -7.93 14.51
CA MET A 216 -5.11 -8.35 13.51
C MET A 216 -5.05 -9.88 13.41
N THR A 217 -4.95 -10.59 14.53
CA THR A 217 -4.91 -12.05 14.54
C THR A 217 -6.15 -12.66 13.89
N LEU A 218 -7.34 -12.18 14.24
CA LEU A 218 -8.59 -12.64 13.63
C LEU A 218 -8.65 -12.33 12.13
N GLN A 219 -8.19 -11.15 11.72
CA GLN A 219 -8.11 -10.77 10.31
C GLN A 219 -7.15 -11.68 9.53
N LEU A 220 -5.95 -11.94 10.06
CA LEU A 220 -4.98 -12.82 9.42
C LEU A 220 -5.49 -14.27 9.34
N ILE A 221 -6.17 -14.77 10.38
CA ILE A 221 -6.81 -16.09 10.34
C ILE A 221 -7.92 -16.13 9.27
N ALA A 222 -8.78 -15.12 9.22
CA ALA A 222 -9.84 -15.04 8.21
C ALA A 222 -9.26 -15.00 6.79
N SER A 223 -8.19 -14.23 6.57
CA SER A 223 -7.48 -14.20 5.29
C SER A 223 -6.79 -15.53 4.97
N ALA A 224 -6.21 -16.21 5.95
CA ALA A 224 -5.63 -17.54 5.77
C ALA A 224 -6.69 -18.55 5.32
N LEU A 225 -7.85 -18.57 5.98
CA LEU A 225 -8.98 -19.42 5.59
C LEU A 225 -9.47 -19.09 4.18
N PHE A 226 -9.59 -17.80 3.85
CA PHE A 226 -9.96 -17.37 2.50
C PHE A 226 -8.96 -17.86 1.44
N VAL A 227 -7.66 -17.69 1.68
CA VAL A 227 -6.61 -18.14 0.75
C VAL A 227 -6.67 -19.67 0.57
N ILE A 228 -6.88 -20.42 1.64
CA ILE A 228 -7.02 -21.89 1.58
C ILE A 228 -8.24 -22.27 0.73
N VAL A 229 -9.42 -21.74 1.05
CA VAL A 229 -10.67 -22.12 0.37
C VAL A 229 -10.70 -21.68 -1.09
N ARG A 230 -10.14 -20.51 -1.41
CA ARG A 230 -10.24 -19.94 -2.76
C ARG A 230 -9.22 -20.52 -3.74
N PHE A 231 -8.06 -20.94 -3.24
CA PHE A 231 -6.93 -21.29 -4.11
C PHE A 231 -6.31 -22.67 -3.86
N LEU A 232 -6.52 -23.27 -2.68
CA LEU A 232 -5.85 -24.51 -2.28
C LEU A 232 -6.82 -25.71 -2.13
N LEU A 233 -8.13 -25.46 -2.20
CA LEU A 233 -9.21 -26.44 -2.29
C LEU A 233 -9.88 -26.33 -3.66
#